data_AF-A0A0N1MT84-F1
#
_entry.id   AF-A0A0N1MT84-F1
#
_cell.length_a   1.000
_cell.length_b   1.000
_cell.length_c   1.000
_cell.angle_alpha   90.00
_cell.angle_beta   90.00
_cell.angle_gamma   90.00
#
_symmetry.space_group_name_H-M   'P 1'
#
loop_
_entity.id
_entity.type
_entity.pdbx_description
1 polymer ?
#
loop_
_entity_poly.entity_id
_entity_poly.type
_entity_poly.pdbx_seq_one_letter_code
_entity_poly.pdbx_strand_id
1 'polypeptide(L)'
;MPSNIEITYVNKSMNKDLPKVFVFTKNETPTFDALKEGVAWRVIPDIGRASSSTFVFPIETSVGATWQEGQNKTQVLPSVIGKRYTVDKDDTGVVLAANGNASDTKSIDVNNSVNVPNGISAQLYKDGKLMMEKKIVGFGQKATFVLKPKLYWGVASEIEESQLLNSAVLNTDSFFEQDLEGVTKATISLNGNAEDGYSFKIESQQ
;
A
#
# COMPACT_ATOMS: atom_id res chain seq x y z
N MET A 1 -19.64 10.87 6.94
CA MET A 1 -19.36 9.46 6.59
C MET A 1 -17.99 9.45 5.94
N PRO A 2 -17.11 8.47 6.20
CA PRO A 2 -15.86 8.44 5.47
C PRO A 2 -16.23 8.09 4.02
N SER A 3 -15.88 8.98 3.09
CA SER A 3 -16.11 8.84 1.65
C SER A 3 -14.82 8.48 0.94
N ASN A 4 -14.91 7.69 -0.12
CA ASN A 4 -13.81 7.47 -1.04
C ASN A 4 -13.20 8.80 -1.48
N ILE A 5 -11.87 8.85 -1.61
CA ILE A 5 -11.15 10.09 -1.91
C ILE A 5 -10.77 10.08 -3.38
N GLU A 6 -11.24 11.08 -4.13
CA GLU A 6 -10.85 11.25 -5.54
C GLU A 6 -9.50 11.98 -5.61
N ILE A 7 -8.51 11.35 -6.24
CA ILE A 7 -7.17 11.90 -6.40
C ILE A 7 -6.88 12.10 -7.88
N THR A 8 -6.57 13.34 -8.27
CA THR A 8 -6.11 13.68 -9.61
C THR A 8 -4.62 14.01 -9.58
N TYR A 9 -3.85 13.31 -10.39
CA TYR A 9 -2.45 13.61 -10.68
C TYR A 9 -2.35 14.45 -11.96
N VAL A 10 -1.54 15.50 -11.97
CA VAL A 10 -1.23 16.33 -13.15
C VAL A 10 0.28 16.40 -13.37
N ASN A 11 0.76 16.04 -14.56
CA ASN A 11 2.17 16.21 -14.86
C ASN A 11 2.45 17.65 -15.31
N LYS A 12 3.18 18.43 -14.51
CA LYS A 12 3.69 19.77 -14.88
C LYS A 12 5.20 19.78 -15.15
N SER A 13 5.87 18.63 -15.00
CA SER A 13 7.31 18.49 -15.21
C SER A 13 7.70 18.70 -16.68
N MET A 14 8.97 19.01 -16.89
CA MET A 14 9.54 19.20 -18.23
C MET A 14 10.25 17.96 -18.77
N ASN A 15 10.03 16.78 -18.17
CA ASN A 15 10.74 15.58 -18.59
C ASN A 15 10.23 15.00 -19.92
N LYS A 16 11.17 14.59 -20.79
CA LYS A 16 10.90 13.87 -22.04
C LYS A 16 10.78 12.36 -21.83
N ASP A 17 11.43 11.83 -20.80
CA ASP A 17 11.52 10.38 -20.56
C ASP A 17 10.34 9.81 -19.76
N LEU A 18 9.30 10.63 -19.49
CA LEU A 18 8.02 10.27 -18.85
C LEU A 18 8.19 9.28 -17.67
N PRO A 19 8.72 9.75 -16.53
CA PRO A 19 9.01 8.84 -15.45
C PRO A 19 7.69 8.34 -14.82
N LYS A 20 7.66 7.08 -14.39
CA LYS A 20 6.47 6.53 -13.74
C LYS A 20 6.32 7.15 -12.35
N VAL A 21 5.12 7.66 -12.08
CA VAL A 21 4.74 8.09 -10.74
C VAL A 21 4.11 6.90 -10.03
N PHE A 22 4.46 6.69 -8.77
CA PHE A 22 3.82 5.68 -7.94
C PHE A 22 3.34 6.27 -6.63
N VAL A 23 2.34 5.61 -6.07
CA VAL A 23 1.70 5.97 -4.82
C VAL A 23 1.67 4.75 -3.93
N PHE A 24 2.05 4.92 -2.67
CA PHE A 24 2.00 3.89 -1.66
C PHE A 24 1.58 4.45 -0.30
N THR A 25 1.45 3.56 0.66
CA THR A 25 1.15 3.88 2.06
C THR A 25 2.17 3.21 2.97
N LYS A 26 2.43 3.80 4.14
CA LYS A 26 3.33 3.22 5.14
C LYS A 26 2.56 2.50 6.23
N ASN A 27 3.12 1.39 6.71
CA ASN A 27 2.66 0.79 7.95
C ASN A 27 3.24 1.60 9.11
N GLU A 28 2.40 2.19 9.95
CA GLU A 28 2.81 3.10 11.03
C GLU A 28 3.36 2.36 12.28
N THR A 29 4.07 1.25 12.04
CA THR A 29 4.82 0.51 13.06
C THR A 29 6.26 1.00 13.14
N PRO A 30 6.90 1.07 14.32
CA PRO A 30 8.25 1.64 14.49
C PRO A 30 9.35 0.97 13.65
N THR A 31 9.15 -0.29 13.24
CA THR A 31 10.14 -1.09 12.52
C THR A 31 9.95 -1.09 11.02
N PHE A 32 8.97 -0.34 10.48
CA PHE A 32 8.65 -0.36 9.06
C PHE A 32 9.69 0.42 8.24
N ASP A 33 10.32 -0.27 7.29
CA ASP A 33 11.25 0.33 6.34
C ASP A 33 10.54 0.56 4.99
N ALA A 34 10.18 1.81 4.68
CA ALA A 34 9.43 2.13 3.46
C ALA A 34 10.15 1.73 2.17
N LEU A 35 11.49 1.74 2.14
CA LEU A 35 12.26 1.38 0.95
C LEU A 35 12.29 -0.13 0.74
N LYS A 36 12.21 -0.92 1.81
CA LYS A 36 12.27 -2.40 1.75
C LYS A 36 10.91 -3.08 1.75
N GLU A 37 9.97 -2.53 2.51
CA GLU A 37 8.66 -3.13 2.80
C GLU A 37 7.50 -2.35 2.15
N GLY A 38 7.76 -1.17 1.58
CA GLY A 38 6.74 -0.42 0.83
C GLY A 38 6.26 -1.19 -0.39
N VAL A 39 4.97 -1.09 -0.70
CA VAL A 39 4.35 -1.69 -1.90
C VAL A 39 3.77 -0.58 -2.77
N ALA A 40 4.10 -0.57 -4.05
CA ALA A 40 3.53 0.36 -5.03
C ALA A 40 2.05 0.05 -5.26
N TRP A 41 1.17 0.60 -4.42
CA TRP A 41 -0.27 0.34 -4.47
C TRP A 41 -0.90 0.85 -5.77
N ARG A 42 -0.47 2.01 -6.26
CA ARG A 42 -0.90 2.61 -7.54
C ARG A 42 0.31 3.05 -8.33
N VAL A 43 0.34 2.73 -9.62
CA VAL A 43 1.35 3.22 -10.56
C VAL A 43 0.65 3.97 -11.67
N ILE A 44 1.17 5.14 -12.01
CA ILE A 44 0.64 6.06 -13.00
C ILE A 44 1.70 6.21 -14.10
N PRO A 45 1.62 5.38 -15.16
CA PRO A 45 2.58 5.42 -16.25
C PRO A 45 2.22 6.50 -17.28
N ASP A 46 3.23 6.97 -18.01
CA ASP A 46 3.10 7.62 -19.33
C ASP A 46 2.20 8.86 -19.41
N ILE A 47 2.14 9.67 -18.34
CA ILE A 47 1.39 10.93 -18.35
C ILE A 47 2.27 12.06 -18.86
N GLY A 48 1.96 12.58 -20.05
CA GLY A 48 2.65 13.71 -20.66
C GLY A 48 2.41 15.05 -19.95
N ARG A 49 3.23 16.06 -20.27
CA ARG A 49 3.10 17.41 -19.71
C ARG A 49 1.69 17.98 -19.94
N ALA A 50 1.15 18.64 -18.93
CA ALA A 50 -0.20 19.17 -18.83
C ALA A 50 -1.33 18.12 -18.94
N SER A 51 -1.00 16.83 -18.99
CA SER A 51 -1.98 15.73 -18.92
C SER A 51 -2.20 15.28 -17.48
N SER A 52 -3.26 14.53 -17.25
CA SER A 52 -3.65 14.09 -15.91
C SER A 52 -4.17 12.66 -15.87
N SER A 53 -4.17 12.07 -14.67
CA SER A 53 -4.78 10.78 -14.37
C SER A 53 -5.56 10.88 -13.06
N THR A 54 -6.74 10.28 -12.99
CA THR A 54 -7.57 10.29 -11.78
C THR A 54 -7.78 8.87 -11.28
N PHE A 55 -7.71 8.70 -9.96
CA PHE A 55 -7.97 7.44 -9.29
C PHE A 55 -8.66 7.67 -7.95
N VAL A 56 -9.23 6.60 -7.39
CA VAL A 56 -9.92 6.65 -6.11
C VAL A 56 -9.06 5.97 -5.06
N PHE A 57 -8.90 6.61 -3.90
CA PHE A 57 -8.38 6.00 -2.68
C PHE A 57 -9.56 5.60 -1.79
N PRO A 58 -9.97 4.32 -1.80
CA PRO A 58 -11.12 3.89 -1.03
C PRO A 58 -10.76 3.73 0.44
N ILE A 59 -11.74 3.82 1.33
CA ILE A 59 -11.53 3.55 2.77
C ILE A 59 -11.42 2.05 3.04
N GLU A 60 -12.19 1.26 2.30
CA GLU A 60 -12.26 -0.19 2.49
C GLU A 60 -10.90 -0.84 2.27
N THR A 61 -10.56 -1.74 3.19
CA THR A 61 -9.39 -2.61 3.12
C THR A 61 -9.85 -4.06 3.20
N SER A 62 -8.98 -4.95 2.76
CA SER A 62 -9.15 -6.38 2.96
C SER A 62 -7.83 -7.03 3.32
N VAL A 63 -7.88 -8.19 3.96
CA VAL A 63 -6.71 -8.95 4.37
C VAL A 63 -6.67 -10.30 3.68
N GLY A 64 -5.46 -10.76 3.40
CA GLY A 64 -5.18 -12.10 2.92
C GLY A 64 -3.87 -12.59 3.49
N ALA A 65 -3.53 -13.82 3.15
CA ALA A 65 -2.24 -14.38 3.45
C ALA A 65 -1.78 -15.31 2.35
N THR A 66 -0.48 -15.32 2.09
CA THR A 66 0.19 -16.25 1.18
C THR A 66 1.26 -17.06 1.89
N TRP A 67 1.66 -18.18 1.30
CA TRP A 67 2.82 -18.97 1.74
C TRP A 67 3.46 -19.65 0.53
N GLN A 68 4.66 -20.22 0.71
CA GLN A 68 5.49 -20.75 -0.38
C GLN A 68 5.69 -19.70 -1.48
N GLU A 69 6.20 -18.53 -1.10
CA GLU A 69 6.55 -17.44 -2.03
C GLU A 69 5.37 -16.99 -2.91
N GLY A 70 4.14 -17.00 -2.36
CA GLY A 70 2.95 -16.55 -3.08
C GLY A 70 2.25 -17.64 -3.88
N GLN A 71 2.82 -18.84 -4.00
CA GLN A 71 2.21 -19.95 -4.74
C GLN A 71 0.85 -20.36 -4.15
N ASN A 72 0.76 -20.35 -2.82
CA ASN A 72 -0.49 -20.63 -2.13
C ASN A 72 -1.00 -19.38 -1.43
N LYS A 73 -2.33 -19.25 -1.42
CA LYS A 73 -3.01 -18.10 -0.82
C LYS A 73 -4.33 -18.51 -0.19
N THR A 74 -4.70 -17.77 0.85
CA THR A 74 -6.05 -17.81 1.41
C THR A 74 -7.01 -16.99 0.54
N GLN A 75 -8.31 -17.11 0.82
CA GLN A 75 -9.27 -16.11 0.37
C GLN A 75 -8.93 -14.73 0.97
N VAL A 76 -9.35 -13.66 0.28
CA VAL A 76 -9.23 -12.29 0.78
C VAL A 76 -10.53 -11.92 1.49
N LEU A 77 -10.44 -11.41 2.71
CA LEU A 77 -11.58 -11.01 3.53
C LEU A 77 -11.63 -9.49 3.72
N PRO A 78 -12.82 -8.86 3.62
CA PRO A 78 -12.99 -7.47 4.05
C PRO A 78 -12.48 -7.28 5.48
N SER A 79 -11.72 -6.20 5.69
CA SER A 79 -11.07 -5.92 6.96
C SER A 79 -11.64 -4.69 7.66
N VAL A 80 -11.67 -4.75 8.99
CA VAL A 80 -12.13 -3.66 9.85
C VAL A 80 -11.01 -3.29 10.81
N ILE A 81 -10.73 -1.99 10.93
CA ILE A 81 -9.74 -1.49 11.90
C ILE A 81 -10.18 -1.86 13.33
N GLY A 82 -9.24 -2.33 14.13
CA GLY A 82 -9.45 -2.86 15.48
C GLY A 82 -9.80 -4.36 15.51
N LYS A 83 -9.83 -5.05 14.37
CA LYS A 83 -10.12 -6.49 14.28
C LYS A 83 -8.91 -7.34 13.94
N ARG A 84 -9.00 -8.60 14.37
CA ARG A 84 -7.99 -9.63 14.12
C ARG A 84 -8.52 -10.69 13.16
N TYR A 85 -7.63 -11.13 12.29
CA TYR A 85 -7.83 -12.20 11.34
C TYR A 85 -6.75 -13.24 11.59
N THR A 86 -7.09 -14.52 11.53
CA THR A 86 -6.14 -15.61 11.78
C THR A 86 -6.15 -16.58 10.63
N VAL A 87 -4.94 -16.88 10.16
CA VAL A 87 -4.70 -18.03 9.29
C VAL A 87 -4.63 -19.25 10.19
N ASP A 88 -5.54 -20.20 9.99
CA ASP A 88 -5.63 -21.42 10.77
C ASP A 88 -5.77 -22.64 9.85
N LYS A 89 -5.66 -23.84 10.41
CA LYS A 89 -5.88 -25.10 9.70
C LYS A 89 -7.14 -25.78 10.23
N ASP A 90 -8.15 -25.91 9.40
CA ASP A 90 -9.35 -26.70 9.68
C ASP A 90 -9.36 -28.02 8.88
N ASP A 91 -10.48 -28.74 8.93
CA ASP A 91 -10.68 -30.01 8.21
C ASP A 91 -10.60 -29.88 6.68
N THR A 92 -10.73 -28.66 6.15
CA THR A 92 -10.67 -28.34 4.72
C THR A 92 -9.30 -27.81 4.28
N GLY A 93 -8.44 -27.42 5.23
CA GLY A 93 -7.07 -26.97 4.96
C GLY A 93 -6.73 -25.64 5.61
N VAL A 94 -5.81 -24.89 5.00
CA VAL A 94 -5.38 -23.58 5.50
C VAL A 94 -6.40 -22.52 5.10
N VAL A 95 -7.02 -21.89 6.08
CA VAL A 95 -8.12 -20.92 5.92
C VAL A 95 -7.80 -19.61 6.64
N LEU A 96 -8.44 -18.52 6.21
CA LEU A 96 -8.39 -17.22 6.89
C LEU A 96 -9.77 -16.89 7.43
N ALA A 97 -9.84 -16.53 8.71
CA ALA A 97 -11.09 -16.14 9.36
C ALA A 97 -10.90 -14.92 10.28
N ALA A 98 -11.93 -14.08 10.39
CA ALA A 98 -12.00 -13.04 11.41
C ALA A 98 -12.26 -13.68 12.78
N ASN A 99 -11.43 -13.38 13.79
CA ASN A 99 -11.51 -14.07 15.08
C ASN A 99 -11.19 -13.17 16.30
N GLY A 100 -11.87 -12.04 16.39
CA GLY A 100 -11.87 -11.17 17.56
C GLY A 100 -11.25 -9.80 17.30
N ASN A 101 -10.71 -9.20 18.35
CA ASN A 101 -10.14 -7.86 18.30
C ASN A 101 -8.62 -7.92 18.09
N ALA A 102 -8.09 -6.91 17.41
CA ALA A 102 -6.65 -6.67 17.33
C ALA A 102 -6.08 -6.27 18.70
N SER A 103 -4.76 -6.26 18.85
CA SER A 103 -4.14 -5.75 20.08
C SER A 103 -4.32 -4.25 20.29
N ASP A 104 -4.61 -3.49 19.22
CA ASP A 104 -4.90 -2.06 19.27
C ASP A 104 -6.15 -1.75 18.47
N THR A 105 -6.99 -0.84 18.97
CA THR A 105 -8.21 -0.36 18.29
C THR A 105 -7.95 0.35 16.97
N LYS A 106 -6.70 0.75 16.69
CA LYS A 106 -6.25 1.46 15.48
C LYS A 106 -5.47 0.56 14.52
N SER A 107 -5.37 -0.74 14.81
CA SER A 107 -4.64 -1.69 13.99
C SER A 107 -5.51 -2.80 13.41
N ILE A 108 -5.01 -3.44 12.37
CA ILE A 108 -5.52 -4.70 11.86
C ILE A 108 -4.46 -5.75 12.13
N ASP A 109 -4.82 -6.81 12.85
CA ASP A 109 -3.90 -7.90 13.16
C ASP A 109 -4.17 -9.11 12.25
N VAL A 110 -3.10 -9.69 11.71
CA VAL A 110 -3.13 -10.97 10.98
C VAL A 110 -2.23 -11.96 11.71
N ASN A 111 -2.84 -12.94 12.36
CA ASN A 111 -2.15 -13.99 13.08
C ASN A 111 -1.86 -15.20 12.19
N ASN A 112 -0.76 -15.89 12.49
CA ASN A 112 -0.45 -17.18 11.91
C ASN A 112 -0.56 -18.30 12.95
N SER A 113 -1.57 -19.16 12.79
CA SER A 113 -1.77 -20.39 13.56
C SER A 113 -1.44 -21.65 12.75
N VAL A 114 -0.80 -21.53 11.58
CA VAL A 114 -0.36 -22.67 10.77
C VAL A 114 1.16 -22.77 10.71
N ASN A 115 1.65 -24.01 10.81
CA ASN A 115 3.07 -24.29 10.68
C ASN A 115 3.40 -24.66 9.23
N VAL A 116 3.80 -23.65 8.46
CA VAL A 116 4.25 -23.79 7.07
C VAL A 116 5.71 -23.35 6.95
N PRO A 117 6.49 -23.93 6.02
CA PRO A 117 7.88 -23.53 5.80
C PRO A 117 8.00 -22.02 5.56
N ASN A 118 8.95 -21.38 6.24
CA ASN A 118 9.21 -19.93 6.19
C ASN A 118 8.05 -19.02 6.66
N GLY A 119 7.02 -19.58 7.31
CA GLY A 119 5.85 -18.83 7.75
C GLY A 119 4.97 -18.35 6.59
N ILE A 120 3.99 -17.51 6.93
CA ILE A 120 3.11 -16.87 5.95
C ILE A 120 3.60 -15.44 5.64
N SER A 121 3.20 -14.90 4.50
CA SER A 121 3.16 -13.45 4.28
C SER A 121 1.75 -12.97 4.57
N ALA A 122 1.59 -12.09 5.55
CA ALA A 122 0.33 -11.40 5.81
C ALA A 122 0.20 -10.22 4.85
N GLN A 123 -0.96 -10.07 4.22
CA GLN A 123 -1.18 -9.11 3.15
C GLN A 123 -2.38 -8.24 3.45
N LEU A 124 -2.23 -6.94 3.22
CA LEU A 124 -3.30 -5.96 3.28
C LEU A 124 -3.53 -5.42 1.87
N TYR A 125 -4.79 -5.38 1.46
CA TYR A 125 -5.23 -4.94 0.15
C TYR A 125 -6.13 -3.72 0.27
N LYS A 126 -6.13 -2.93 -0.80
CA LYS A 126 -7.03 -1.80 -1.00
C LYS A 126 -7.39 -1.72 -2.48
N ASP A 127 -8.69 -1.64 -2.79
CA ASP A 127 -9.19 -1.72 -4.17
C ASP A 127 -8.76 -3.03 -4.88
N GLY A 128 -8.69 -4.14 -4.14
CA GLY A 128 -8.21 -5.44 -4.65
C GLY A 128 -6.71 -5.51 -4.96
N LYS A 129 -5.95 -4.40 -4.80
CA LYS A 129 -4.50 -4.33 -5.02
C LYS A 129 -3.73 -4.50 -3.73
N LEU A 130 -2.55 -5.11 -3.78
CA LEU A 130 -1.68 -5.25 -2.61
C LEU A 130 -1.20 -3.86 -2.20
N MET A 131 -1.39 -3.54 -0.93
CA MET A 131 -1.08 -2.23 -0.36
C MET A 131 0.05 -2.32 0.68
N MET A 132 0.07 -3.39 1.47
CA MET A 132 1.14 -3.69 2.42
C MET A 132 1.32 -5.20 2.54
N GLU A 133 2.54 -5.62 2.84
CA GLU A 133 2.85 -7.01 3.13
C GLU A 133 3.80 -7.08 4.33
N LYS A 134 3.56 -8.03 5.23
CA LYS A 134 4.56 -8.47 6.21
C LYS A 134 4.95 -9.90 5.90
N LYS A 135 6.18 -10.08 5.42
CA LYS A 135 6.76 -11.39 5.13
C LYS A 135 7.19 -12.12 6.41
N ILE A 136 7.20 -13.44 6.34
CA ILE A 136 7.79 -14.33 7.36
C ILE A 136 7.11 -14.14 8.73
N VAL A 137 5.78 -14.20 8.76
CA VAL A 137 5.03 -14.31 10.01
C VAL A 137 5.09 -15.78 10.44
N GLY A 138 5.93 -16.08 11.43
CA GLY A 138 6.14 -17.43 11.93
C GLY A 138 4.91 -18.01 12.65
N PHE A 139 4.92 -19.32 12.88
CA PHE A 139 3.86 -20.00 13.64
C PHE A 139 3.73 -19.41 15.05
N GLY A 140 2.49 -19.07 15.46
CA GLY A 140 2.19 -18.41 16.72
C GLY A 140 2.52 -16.91 16.75
N GLN A 141 2.99 -16.33 15.65
CA GLN A 141 3.29 -14.90 15.52
C GLN A 141 2.16 -14.16 14.81
N LYS A 142 2.30 -12.84 14.72
CA LYS A 142 1.36 -11.96 14.03
C LYS A 142 2.04 -10.84 13.26
N ALA A 143 1.36 -10.37 12.23
CA ALA A 143 1.58 -9.07 11.62
C ALA A 143 0.54 -8.08 12.15
N THR A 144 0.98 -6.84 12.34
CA THR A 144 0.11 -5.72 12.73
C THR A 144 0.24 -4.62 11.69
N PHE A 145 -0.90 -4.19 11.13
CA PHE A 145 -0.99 -3.07 10.19
C PHE A 145 -1.66 -1.89 10.88
N VAL A 146 -0.96 -0.76 10.95
CA VAL A 146 -1.48 0.51 11.46
C VAL A 146 -1.60 1.48 10.30
N LEU A 147 -2.84 1.89 10.02
CA LEU A 147 -3.16 2.74 8.87
C LEU A 147 -3.35 4.18 9.32
N LYS A 148 -2.77 5.10 8.54
CA LYS A 148 -3.14 6.52 8.56
C LYS A 148 -3.72 6.92 7.20
N PRO A 149 -4.59 7.93 7.15
CA PRO A 149 -5.09 8.47 5.89
C PRO A 149 -3.98 9.30 5.24
N LYS A 150 -2.90 8.65 4.79
CA LYS A 150 -1.75 9.31 4.16
C LYS A 150 -1.35 8.57 2.90
N LEU A 151 -1.01 9.33 1.87
CA LEU A 151 -0.37 8.81 0.66
C LEU A 151 1.06 9.31 0.57
N TYR A 152 1.92 8.45 0.05
CA TYR A 152 3.31 8.76 -0.24
C TYR A 152 3.53 8.64 -1.74
N TRP A 153 4.11 9.69 -2.31
CA TRP A 153 4.32 9.81 -3.75
C TRP A 153 5.81 9.73 -4.06
N GLY A 154 6.11 8.99 -5.12
CA GLY A 154 7.46 8.81 -5.60
C GLY A 154 7.53 8.73 -7.12
N VAL A 155 8.77 8.78 -7.61
CA VAL A 155 9.12 8.64 -9.01
C VAL A 155 10.12 7.49 -9.12
N ALA A 156 9.87 6.55 -10.03
CA ALA A 156 10.74 5.40 -10.23
C ALA A 156 10.70 4.91 -11.68
N SER A 157 11.76 4.19 -12.09
CA SER A 157 11.71 3.29 -13.24
C SER A 157 11.52 1.84 -12.77
N GLU A 158 11.07 0.97 -13.67
CA GLU A 158 10.90 -0.47 -13.40
C GLU A 158 9.97 -0.78 -12.21
N ILE A 159 8.94 0.05 -12.03
CA ILE A 159 7.92 -0.14 -11.00
C ILE A 159 6.60 -0.63 -11.59
N GLU A 160 5.98 -1.58 -10.90
CA GLU A 160 4.67 -2.15 -11.23
C GLU A 160 3.73 -2.09 -10.02
N GLU A 161 2.43 -2.09 -10.29
CA GLU A 161 1.43 -2.11 -9.23
C GLU A 161 1.51 -3.40 -8.41
N SER A 162 1.23 -3.30 -7.11
CA SER A 162 1.27 -4.43 -6.17
C SER A 162 2.63 -5.10 -6.01
N GLN A 163 3.73 -4.43 -6.39
CA GLN A 163 5.10 -4.89 -6.14
C GLN A 163 5.79 -4.10 -5.04
N LEU A 164 6.80 -4.72 -4.41
CA LEU A 164 7.64 -4.07 -3.41
C LEU A 164 8.49 -2.97 -4.03
N LEU A 165 8.71 -1.88 -3.30
CA LEU A 165 9.55 -0.78 -3.79
C LEU A 165 11.02 -1.16 -3.93
N ASN A 166 11.48 -2.21 -3.23
CA ASN A 166 12.85 -2.68 -3.33
C ASN A 166 13.20 -3.35 -4.67
N SER A 167 12.20 -3.70 -5.49
CA SER A 167 12.40 -4.15 -6.86
C SER A 167 12.41 -3.01 -7.87
N ALA A 168 12.04 -1.79 -7.46
CA ALA A 168 12.02 -0.63 -8.33
C ALA A 168 13.37 0.11 -8.31
N VAL A 169 13.67 0.79 -9.41
CA VAL A 169 14.78 1.74 -9.49
C VAL A 169 14.25 3.12 -9.09
N LEU A 170 14.46 3.49 -7.83
CA LEU A 170 13.94 4.73 -7.26
C LEU A 170 14.80 5.94 -7.69
N ASN A 171 14.13 7.04 -8.06
CA ASN A 171 14.81 8.29 -8.39
C ASN A 171 15.03 9.20 -7.17
N THR A 172 14.63 8.76 -5.98
CA THR A 172 14.68 9.54 -4.73
C THR A 172 14.70 8.62 -3.52
N ASP A 173 15.41 9.05 -2.47
CA ASP A 173 15.43 8.41 -1.15
C ASP A 173 14.35 8.98 -0.21
N SER A 174 13.58 9.96 -0.68
CA SER A 174 12.51 10.62 0.06
C SER A 174 11.21 10.66 -0.74
N PHE A 175 10.09 10.48 -0.06
CA PHE A 175 8.76 10.45 -0.66
C PHE A 175 7.94 11.65 -0.21
N PHE A 176 7.20 12.25 -1.13
CA PHE A 176 6.29 13.33 -0.79
C PHE A 176 5.11 12.77 -0.01
N GLU A 177 4.89 13.29 1.20
CA GLU A 177 3.78 12.90 2.07
C GLU A 177 2.57 13.79 1.82
N GLN A 178 1.41 13.17 1.61
CA GLN A 178 0.12 13.83 1.51
C GLN A 178 -0.79 13.33 2.62
N ASP A 179 -1.25 14.24 3.47
CA ASP A 179 -2.30 13.98 4.45
C ASP A 179 -3.68 14.01 3.80
N LEU A 180 -4.49 13.00 4.07
CA LEU A 180 -5.85 12.82 3.56
C LEU A 180 -6.92 12.92 4.65
N GLU A 181 -6.56 13.31 5.88
CA GLU A 181 -7.55 13.53 6.94
C GLU A 181 -8.55 14.61 6.53
N GLY A 182 -9.84 14.26 6.55
CA GLY A 182 -10.93 15.15 6.15
C GLY A 182 -11.07 15.40 4.65
N VAL A 183 -10.24 14.77 3.81
CA VAL A 183 -10.21 14.99 2.36
C VAL A 183 -11.21 14.12 1.64
N THR A 184 -11.88 14.71 0.66
CA THR A 184 -12.80 14.03 -0.28
C THR A 184 -12.28 14.11 -1.71
N LYS A 185 -11.52 15.17 -2.04
CA LYS A 185 -10.91 15.35 -3.35
C LYS A 185 -9.56 16.06 -3.25
N ALA A 186 -8.56 15.62 -4.01
CA ALA A 186 -7.27 16.30 -4.10
C ALA A 186 -6.69 16.28 -5.51
N THR A 187 -5.94 17.34 -5.84
CA THR A 187 -5.14 17.44 -7.06
C THR A 187 -3.67 17.60 -6.69
N ILE A 188 -2.83 16.68 -7.16
CA ILE A 188 -1.38 16.67 -6.96
C ILE A 188 -0.68 16.89 -8.30
N SER A 189 0.38 17.69 -8.32
CA SER A 189 1.21 17.88 -9.51
C SER A 189 2.65 17.39 -9.32
N LEU A 190 3.24 16.84 -10.37
CA LEU A 190 4.70 16.65 -10.47
C LEU A 190 5.32 17.83 -11.21
N ASN A 191 6.34 18.45 -10.62
CA ASN A 191 7.05 19.60 -11.15
C ASN A 191 8.55 19.30 -11.24
N GLY A 192 9.30 20.18 -11.91
CA GLY A 192 10.75 20.03 -12.09
C GLY A 192 11.12 19.20 -13.31
N ASN A 193 12.32 18.61 -13.30
CA ASN A 193 12.90 17.83 -14.39
C ASN A 193 14.01 16.91 -13.84
N ALA A 194 14.71 16.18 -14.70
CA ALA A 194 15.77 15.26 -14.29
C ALA A 194 17.05 15.96 -13.77
N GLU A 195 17.31 17.22 -14.18
CA GLU A 195 18.48 18.00 -13.80
C GLU A 195 18.29 18.70 -12.45
N ASP A 196 17.15 19.39 -12.26
CA ASP A 196 16.78 20.12 -11.05
C ASP A 196 16.13 19.23 -9.97
N GLY A 197 15.76 18.01 -10.35
CA GLY A 197 14.99 17.08 -9.53
C GLY A 197 13.47 17.27 -9.64
N TYR A 198 12.77 16.24 -9.19
CA TYR A 198 11.31 16.19 -9.17
C TYR A 198 10.74 16.65 -7.84
N SER A 199 9.64 17.40 -7.89
CA SER A 199 8.88 17.77 -6.68
C SER A 199 7.38 17.65 -6.88
N PHE A 200 6.72 17.01 -5.91
CA PHE A 200 5.27 16.96 -5.85
C PHE A 200 4.71 18.18 -5.12
N LYS A 201 3.52 18.64 -5.53
CA LYS A 201 2.79 19.75 -4.88
C LYS A 201 1.31 19.46 -4.81
N ILE A 202 0.66 19.86 -3.71
CA ILE A 202 -0.80 19.91 -3.60
C ILE A 202 -1.27 21.17 -4.31
N GLU A 203 -2.06 21.01 -5.37
CA GLU A 203 -2.67 22.10 -6.13
C GLU A 203 -4.02 22.51 -5.52
N SER A 204 -4.78 21.53 -5.03
CA SER A 204 -6.05 21.72 -4.36
C SER A 204 -6.37 20.53 -3.48
N GLN A 205 -7.00 20.75 -2.33
CA GLN A 205 -7.50 19.69 -1.45
C GLN A 205 -8.80 20.18 -0.80
N GLN A 206 -9.86 19.37 -0.88
CA GLN A 206 -11.20 19.66 -0.39
C GLN A 206 -11.71 18.53 0.50
#